data_AF-A0A917PBW6-F1
#
_entry.id   AF-A0A917PBW6-F1
#
_cell.length_a   1.000
_cell.length_b   1.000
_cell.length_c   1.000
_cell.angle_alpha   90.00
_cell.angle_beta   90.00
_cell.angle_gamma   90.00
#
_symmetry.space_group_name_H-M   'P 1'
#
loop_
_entity.id
_entity.type
_entity.pdbx_description
1 polymer ?
#
loop_
_entity_poly.entity_id
_entity_poly.type
_entity_poly.pdbx_seq_one_letter_code
_entity_poly.pdbx_strand_id
1 'polypeptide(L)' 'MHRRLFSMMSQARLEIFQWLTYYNSRRRHSALDYLSPAEFERRHQRERKLTLAA' A
#
# COMPACT_ATOMS: atom_id res chain seq x y z
N MET A 1 15.17 8.32 -10.73
CA MET A 1 14.89 6.88 -10.76
C MET A 1 16.18 6.13 -10.49
N HIS A 2 16.23 5.27 -9.46
CA HIS A 2 17.40 4.41 -9.23
C HIS A 2 17.23 3.12 -10.02
N ARG A 3 18.14 2.84 -10.95
CA ARG A 3 18.12 1.61 -11.76
C ARG A 3 18.91 0.53 -11.04
N ARG A 4 18.26 -0.60 -10.74
CA ARG A 4 18.89 -1.78 -10.17
C ARG A 4 18.80 -2.94 -11.16
N LEU A 5 19.90 -3.68 -11.33
CA LEU A 5 19.93 -4.93 -12.09
C LEU A 5 19.84 -6.11 -11.12
N PHE A 6 19.10 -7.14 -11.52
CA PHE A 6 18.96 -8.38 -10.77
C PHE A 6 19.60 -9.53 -11.55
N SER A 7 20.39 -10.35 -10.86
CA SER A 7 21.00 -11.53 -11.47
C SER A 7 19.99 -12.65 -11.69
N MET A 8 18.93 -12.71 -10.86
CA MET A 8 17.88 -13.72 -10.95
C MET A 8 16.49 -13.09 -10.84
N MET A 9 15.52 -13.68 -11.55
CA MET A 9 14.12 -13.27 -11.48
C MET A 9 13.50 -13.38 -10.08
N SER A 10 13.96 -14.34 -9.26
CA SER A 10 13.53 -14.50 -7.87
C SER A 10 13.89 -13.29 -7.00
N GLN A 11 15.07 -12.69 -7.23
CA GLN A 11 15.51 -11.50 -6.50
C GLN A 11 14.64 -10.29 -6.84
N ALA A 12 14.36 -10.09 -8.13
CA ALA A 12 13.47 -9.03 -8.59
C ALA A 12 12.06 -9.17 -7.99
N ARG A 13 11.50 -10.40 -8.00
CA ARG A 13 10.19 -10.69 -7.41
C ARG A 13 10.15 -10.39 -5.91
N LEU A 14 11.18 -10.81 -5.18
CA LEU A 14 11.27 -10.56 -3.74
C LEU A 14 11.29 -9.06 -3.43
N GLU A 15 12.12 -8.29 -4.14
CA GLU A 15 12.23 -6.85 -3.92
C GLU A 15 10.94 -6.10 -4.26
N ILE A 16 10.30 -6.44 -5.39
CA ILE A 16 9.00 -5.86 -5.77
C ILE A 16 7.94 -6.20 -4.71
N PHE A 17 7.89 -7.44 -4.24
CA PHE A 17 6.91 -7.85 -3.23
C PHE A 17 7.13 -7.13 -1.90
N GLN A 18 8.38 -7.00 -1.46
CA GLN A 18 8.73 -6.24 -0.26
C GLN A 18 8.32 -4.77 -0.40
N TRP A 19 8.61 -4.17 -1.54
CA TRP A 19 8.22 -2.78 -1.82
C TRP A 19 6.70 -2.61 -1.82
N LEU A 20 5.96 -3.47 -2.54
CA LEU A 20 4.51 -3.41 -2.61
C LEU A 20 3.86 -3.59 -1.23
N THR A 21 4.39 -4.52 -0.43
CA THR A 21 3.94 -4.76 0.94
C THR A 21 4.14 -3.51 1.79
N TYR A 22 5.34 -2.92 1.77
CA TYR A 22 5.62 -1.68 2.50
C TYR A 22 4.72 -0.54 2.03
N TYR A 23 4.60 -0.35 0.71
CA TYR A 23 3.82 0.73 0.12
C TYR A 23 2.34 0.65 0.55
N ASN A 24 1.73 -0.52 0.42
CA ASN A 24 0.30 -0.68 0.70
C ASN A 24 -0.02 -0.69 2.20
N SER A 25 0.86 -1.25 3.04
CA SER A 25 0.55 -1.50 4.46
C SER A 25 1.17 -0.53 5.45
N ARG A 26 2.22 0.22 5.08
CA ARG A 26 3.00 1.04 6.02
C ARG A 26 3.34 2.44 5.51
N ARG A 27 3.54 2.62 4.20
CA ARG A 27 3.93 3.93 3.66
C ARG A 27 2.81 4.92 3.88
N ARG A 28 3.12 6.02 4.58
CA ARG A 28 2.17 7.11 4.82
C ARG A 28 2.14 8.07 3.64
N HIS A 29 0.95 8.52 3.27
CA HIS A 29 0.74 9.49 2.19
C HIS A 29 0.10 10.75 2.75
N SER A 30 0.71 11.91 2.52
CA SER A 30 0.18 13.20 2.99
C SER A 30 -1.21 13.50 2.42
N ALA A 31 -1.49 13.08 1.19
CA ALA A 31 -2.81 13.19 0.55
C ALA A 31 -3.89 12.27 1.18
N LEU A 32 -3.50 11.30 2.02
CA LEU A 32 -4.39 10.37 2.71
C LEU A 32 -4.39 10.63 4.22
N ASP A 33 -4.19 11.88 4.66
CA ASP A 33 -4.04 12.25 6.08
C ASP A 33 -2.95 11.45 6.81
N TYR A 34 -1.85 11.15 6.11
CA TYR A 34 -0.76 10.32 6.61
C TYR A 34 -1.17 8.87 6.96
N LEU A 35 -2.25 8.36 6.37
CA LEU A 35 -2.58 6.94 6.37
C LEU A 35 -1.83 6.20 5.27
N SER A 36 -1.63 4.89 5.47
CA SER A 36 -1.29 3.97 4.39
C SER A 36 -2.49 3.71 3.48
N PRO A 37 -2.29 3.28 2.22
CA PRO A 37 -3.38 2.97 1.31
C PRO A 37 -4.36 1.95 1.90
N ALA A 38 -3.86 0.91 2.57
CA ALA A 38 -4.72 -0.09 3.19
C ALA A 38 -5.50 0.46 4.40
N GLU A 39 -4.93 1.37 5.18
CA GLU A 39 -5.65 2.04 6.28
C GLU A 39 -6.74 2.98 5.76
N PHE A 40 -6.44 3.74 4.72
CA PHE A 40 -7.39 4.62 4.04
C PHE A 40 -8.58 3.82 3.52
N GLU A 41 -8.34 2.73 2.77
CA GLU A 41 -9.41 1.88 2.26
C GLU A 41 -10.25 1.28 3.38
N ARG A 42 -9.61 0.78 4.46
CA ARG A 42 -10.36 0.27 5.63
C ARG A 42 -11.25 1.34 6.26
N ARG A 43 -10.78 2.58 6.38
CA ARG A 43 -11.56 3.70 6.91
C ARG A 43 -12.75 4.02 6.00
N HIS A 44 -12.50 4.17 4.70
CA HIS A 44 -13.53 4.45 3.71
C HIS A 44 -14.60 3.34 3.64
N GLN A 45 -14.20 2.08 3.72
CA GLN A 45 -15.14 0.95 3.77
C GLN A 45 -16.00 0.94 5.04
N ARG A 46 -15.44 1.33 6.20
CA ARG A 46 -16.22 1.48 7.43
C ARG A 46 -17.26 2.60 7.32
N GLU A 47 -16.85 3.76 6.81
CA GLU A 47 -17.75 4.90 6.60
C GLU A 47 -18.90 4.53 5.65
N ARG A 48 -18.60 3.89 4.52
CA ARG A 48 -19.61 3.38 3.58
C ARG A 48 -20.60 2.40 4.23
N LYS A 49 -20.11 1.48 5.08
CA LYS A 49 -20.97 0.51 5.78
C LYS A 49 -21.90 1.21 6.78
N LEU A 50 -21.41 2.22 7.49
CA LEU A 50 -22.23 3.01 8.41
C LEU A 50 -23.33 3.77 7.65
N THR A 51 -22.99 4.37 6.50
CA THR A 51 -23.99 5.04 5.65
C THR A 51 -25.07 4.09 5.13
N LEU A 52 -24.72 2.84 4.79
CA LEU A 52 -25.69 1.86 4.29
C LEU A 52 -26.60 1.30 5.40
N ALA A 53 -26.17 1.37 6.66
CA ALA A 53 -26.91 0.84 7.80
C ALA A 53 -27.84 1.85 8.50
N ALA A 54 -27.78 3.12 8.10
CA ALA A 54 -28.61 4.23 8.61
C ALA A 54 -29.77 4.53 7.66
#